data_AF-A0A521FY68-F1
#
_entry.id   AF-A0A521FY68-F1
#
_cell.length_a   1.000
_cell.length_b   1.000
_cell.length_c   1.000
_cell.angle_alpha   90.00
_cell.angle_beta   90.00
_cell.angle_gamma   90.00
#
_symmetry.space_group_name_H-M   'P 1'
#
loop_
_entity.id
_entity.type
_entity.pdbx_description
1 polymer ?
#
loop_
_entity_poly.entity_id
_entity_poly.type
_entity_poly.pdbx_seq_one_letter_code
_entity_poly.pdbx_strand_id
1 'polypeptide(L)'
;MKILSLLRKEGLSSRFLLILICLVISLFICFCIIALYSYSVSNNSCGVFATLFMVASSSYAVGNILGFLFGIPKTVQSQTNSASIKNDTTYQVNTSLEQISDWLTKMIIGAGLVELKDIVRVLENISANIALDIGNEQSQSIIIASIICFIILGFFVTYLSTRLYIANALAAANAELQEDAEEDKRKASL
;
A
#
# COMPACT_ATOMS: atom_id res chain seq x y z
N MET A 1 -16.02 -28.70 15.40
CA MET A 1 -14.71 -28.20 15.86
C MET A 1 -14.00 -27.23 14.89
N LYS A 2 -14.34 -27.21 13.58
CA LYS A 2 -13.85 -26.20 12.60
C LYS A 2 -14.37 -24.77 12.83
N ILE A 3 -15.50 -24.60 13.50
CA ILE A 3 -16.10 -23.25 13.74
C ILE A 3 -15.37 -22.50 14.86
N LEU A 4 -14.86 -23.19 15.89
CA LEU A 4 -14.06 -22.56 16.95
C LEU A 4 -12.64 -22.17 16.47
N SER A 5 -12.06 -22.90 15.51
CA SER A 5 -10.81 -22.49 14.87
C SER A 5 -10.99 -21.34 13.88
N LEU A 6 -12.18 -21.19 13.28
CA LEU A 6 -12.56 -20.01 12.49
C LEU A 6 -12.75 -18.77 13.39
N LEU A 7 -13.40 -18.89 14.54
CA LEU A 7 -13.56 -17.78 15.51
C LEU A 7 -12.23 -17.32 16.14
N ARG A 8 -11.23 -18.19 16.30
CA ARG A 8 -9.89 -17.75 16.73
C ARG A 8 -9.15 -16.97 15.63
N LYS A 9 -9.48 -17.21 14.36
CA LYS A 9 -9.05 -16.41 13.19
C LYS A 9 -9.79 -15.05 13.15
N GLU A 10 -11.02 -14.98 13.68
CA GLU A 10 -11.83 -13.75 13.74
C GLU A 10 -11.29 -12.68 14.69
N GLY A 11 -10.55 -13.02 15.75
CA GLY A 11 -9.98 -12.02 16.67
C GLY A 11 -8.91 -11.12 16.04
N LEU A 12 -8.11 -11.66 15.11
CA LEU A 12 -7.10 -10.90 14.36
C LEU A 12 -7.73 -10.22 13.13
N SER A 13 -8.65 -10.93 12.45
CA SER A 13 -9.40 -10.39 11.30
C SER A 13 -10.29 -9.21 11.69
N SER A 14 -10.98 -9.25 12.84
CA SER A 14 -11.86 -8.17 13.31
C SER A 14 -11.10 -6.90 13.65
N ARG A 15 -9.97 -6.98 14.36
CA ARG A 15 -9.13 -5.80 14.66
C ARG A 15 -8.57 -5.17 13.39
N PHE A 16 -8.17 -5.98 12.42
CA PHE A 16 -7.70 -5.50 11.14
C PHE A 16 -8.83 -4.87 10.31
N LEU A 17 -9.99 -5.53 10.24
CA LEU A 17 -11.18 -5.02 9.57
C LEU A 17 -11.56 -3.66 10.17
N LEU A 18 -11.52 -3.52 11.51
CA LEU A 18 -11.74 -2.25 12.19
C LEU A 18 -10.73 -1.18 11.77
N ILE A 19 -9.44 -1.51 11.70
CA ILE A 19 -8.41 -0.55 11.25
C ILE A 19 -8.65 -0.13 9.79
N LEU A 20 -8.97 -1.07 8.90
CA LEU A 20 -9.27 -0.80 7.50
C LEU A 20 -10.52 0.09 7.37
N ILE A 21 -11.58 -0.24 8.11
CA ILE A 21 -12.81 0.57 8.18
C ILE A 21 -12.48 1.98 8.69
N CYS A 22 -11.69 2.12 9.76
CA CYS A 22 -11.26 3.43 10.26
C CYS A 22 -10.47 4.23 9.22
N LEU A 23 -9.57 3.59 8.44
CA LEU A 23 -8.84 4.25 7.37
C LEU A 23 -9.74 4.71 6.23
N VAL A 24 -10.71 3.87 5.84
CA VAL A 24 -11.72 4.20 4.83
C VAL A 24 -12.60 5.36 5.31
N ILE A 25 -13.05 5.33 6.57
CA ILE A 25 -13.80 6.43 7.18
C ILE A 25 -12.97 7.72 7.18
N SER A 26 -11.68 7.64 7.55
CA SER A 26 -10.77 8.79 7.50
C SER A 26 -10.66 9.37 6.10
N LEU A 27 -10.60 8.53 5.06
CA LEU A 27 -10.60 8.95 3.67
C LEU A 27 -11.89 9.68 3.27
N PHE A 28 -13.06 9.17 3.69
CA PHE A 28 -14.33 9.87 3.48
C PHE A 28 -14.38 11.21 4.20
N ILE A 29 -13.86 11.29 5.44
CA ILE A 29 -13.77 12.54 6.19
C ILE A 29 -12.90 13.56 5.45
N CYS A 30 -11.74 13.15 4.92
CA CYS A 30 -10.88 14.03 4.13
C CYS A 30 -11.58 14.56 2.87
N PHE A 31 -12.32 13.72 2.15
CA PHE A 31 -13.13 14.17 1.01
C PHE A 31 -14.24 15.15 1.41
N CYS A 32 -14.91 14.92 2.55
CA CYS A 32 -15.89 15.86 3.10
C CYS A 32 -15.26 17.21 3.44
N ILE A 33 -14.05 17.22 4.03
CA ILE A 33 -13.32 18.48 4.33
C ILE A 33 -13.01 19.25 3.04
N ILE A 34 -12.57 18.56 1.98
CA ILE A 34 -12.34 19.18 0.67
C ILE A 34 -13.63 19.78 0.10
N ALA A 35 -14.75 19.06 0.18
CA ALA A 35 -16.04 19.54 -0.30
C ALA A 35 -16.50 20.81 0.45
N LEU A 36 -16.38 20.80 1.78
CA LEU A 36 -16.71 21.95 2.63
C LEU A 36 -15.81 23.16 2.32
N TYR A 37 -14.51 22.92 2.12
CA TYR A 37 -13.57 23.96 1.75
C TYR A 37 -13.90 24.58 0.39
N SER A 38 -14.22 23.75 -0.60
CA SER A 38 -14.59 24.19 -1.94
C SER A 38 -15.84 25.07 -1.95
N TYR A 39 -16.80 24.76 -1.08
CA TYR A 39 -18.01 25.58 -0.89
C TYR A 39 -17.71 26.93 -0.21
N SER A 40 -16.70 26.98 0.66
CA SER A 40 -16.36 28.19 1.44
C SER A 40 -15.59 29.24 0.61
N VAL A 41 -14.73 28.81 -0.33
CA VAL A 41 -13.74 29.71 -0.94
C VAL A 41 -14.21 30.44 -2.21
N SER A 42 -15.09 29.85 -3.02
CA SER A 42 -15.36 30.41 -4.35
C SER A 42 -16.79 30.22 -4.82
N ASN A 43 -17.29 31.18 -5.61
CA ASN A 43 -18.52 31.05 -6.41
C ASN A 43 -18.41 29.93 -7.47
N ASN A 44 -17.20 29.56 -7.88
CA ASN A 44 -16.93 28.44 -8.79
C ASN A 44 -16.61 27.15 -8.01
N SER A 45 -17.45 26.80 -7.02
CA SER A 45 -17.21 25.69 -6.09
C SER A 45 -17.07 24.32 -6.78
N CYS A 46 -17.61 24.16 -7.98
CA CYS A 46 -17.49 22.90 -8.74
C CYS A 46 -16.08 22.71 -9.32
N GLY A 47 -15.47 23.79 -9.84
CA GLY A 47 -14.13 23.74 -10.43
C GLY A 47 -13.06 23.46 -9.36
N VAL A 48 -13.12 24.18 -8.23
CA VAL A 48 -12.20 23.99 -7.11
C VAL A 48 -12.29 22.57 -6.55
N PHE A 49 -13.51 22.03 -6.44
CA PHE A 49 -13.72 20.65 -5.98
C PHE A 49 -13.11 19.64 -6.94
N ALA A 50 -13.34 19.80 -8.25
CA ALA A 50 -12.79 18.90 -9.27
C ALA A 50 -11.25 18.90 -9.26
N THR A 51 -10.63 20.08 -9.17
CA THR A 51 -9.17 20.21 -9.08
C THR A 51 -8.62 19.53 -7.82
N LEU A 52 -9.17 19.80 -6.64
CA LEU A 52 -8.73 19.18 -5.39
C LEU A 52 -8.98 17.67 -5.37
N PHE A 53 -10.09 17.21 -5.95
CA PHE A 53 -10.39 15.78 -6.06
C PHE A 53 -9.40 15.06 -6.99
N MET A 54 -9.03 15.66 -8.11
CA MET A 54 -8.03 15.12 -9.04
C MET A 54 -6.64 15.05 -8.40
N VAL A 55 -6.26 16.09 -7.64
CA VAL A 55 -4.99 16.12 -6.88
C VAL A 55 -4.98 15.07 -5.77
N ALA A 56 -6.08 14.96 -5.01
CA ALA A 56 -6.23 13.98 -3.93
C ALA A 56 -6.17 12.54 -4.46
N SER A 57 -6.89 12.22 -5.54
CA SER A 57 -6.88 10.89 -6.15
C SER A 57 -5.54 10.52 -6.76
N SER A 58 -4.84 11.48 -7.40
CA SER A 58 -3.48 11.26 -7.91
C SER A 58 -2.50 10.97 -6.77
N SER A 59 -2.57 11.76 -5.70
CA SER A 59 -1.74 11.59 -4.50
C SER A 59 -2.02 10.24 -3.82
N TYR A 60 -3.28 9.84 -3.75
CA TYR A 60 -3.71 8.54 -3.22
C TYR A 60 -3.16 7.38 -4.06
N ALA A 61 -3.15 7.50 -5.39
CA ALA A 61 -2.58 6.48 -6.28
C ALA A 61 -1.07 6.31 -6.06
N VAL A 62 -0.33 7.40 -5.89
CA VAL A 62 1.10 7.36 -5.51
C VAL A 62 1.28 6.63 -4.18
N GLY A 63 0.45 6.98 -3.18
CA GLY A 63 0.41 6.28 -1.90
C GLY A 63 0.20 4.77 -2.05
N ASN A 64 -0.77 4.34 -2.86
CA ASN A 64 -1.06 2.92 -3.08
C ASN A 64 0.13 2.16 -3.70
N ILE A 65 0.81 2.75 -4.69
CA ILE A 65 1.98 2.13 -5.31
C ILE A 65 3.08 1.94 -4.27
N LEU A 66 3.37 2.97 -3.48
CA LEU A 66 4.35 2.86 -2.39
C LEU A 66 3.91 1.82 -1.35
N GLY A 67 2.66 1.87 -0.90
CA GLY A 67 2.11 0.92 0.07
C GLY A 67 2.20 -0.53 -0.43
N PHE A 68 1.92 -0.75 -1.71
CA PHE A 68 2.08 -2.05 -2.35
C PHE A 68 3.53 -2.53 -2.31
N LEU A 69 4.49 -1.70 -2.75
CA LEU A 69 5.91 -2.06 -2.77
C LEU A 69 6.43 -2.44 -1.38
N PHE A 70 6.16 -1.59 -0.39
CA PHE A 70 6.57 -1.83 1.00
C PHE A 70 5.80 -2.97 1.68
N GLY A 71 4.61 -3.30 1.19
CA GLY A 71 3.75 -4.33 1.76
C GLY A 71 4.08 -5.76 1.29
N ILE A 72 4.88 -5.92 0.23
CA ILE A 72 5.26 -7.23 -0.29
C ILE A 72 6.01 -8.01 0.81
N PRO A 73 5.53 -9.21 1.20
CA PRO A 73 6.21 -10.01 2.20
C PRO A 73 7.56 -10.49 1.65
N LYS A 74 8.62 -10.22 2.41
CA LYS A 74 9.96 -10.71 2.08
C LYS A 74 10.12 -12.12 2.62
N THR A 75 10.40 -13.09 1.76
CA THR A 75 10.72 -14.43 2.20
C THR A 75 12.12 -14.38 2.82
N VAL A 76 12.20 -14.43 4.16
CA VAL A 76 13.47 -14.73 4.82
C VAL A 76 13.76 -16.18 4.49
N GLN A 77 14.37 -16.42 3.35
CA GLN A 77 14.90 -17.73 3.00
C GLN A 77 15.94 -18.03 4.08
N SER A 78 15.56 -18.83 5.07
CA SER A 78 16.48 -19.38 6.05
C SER A 78 17.59 -20.03 5.25
N GLN A 79 18.75 -19.38 5.31
CA GLN A 79 20.01 -19.83 4.76
C GLN A 79 20.49 -21.02 5.61
N THR A 80 19.68 -22.06 5.69
CA THR A 80 20.10 -23.37 6.18
C THR A 80 20.88 -23.97 5.04
N ASN A 81 22.20 -23.92 5.18
CA ASN A 81 23.17 -24.71 4.44
C ASN A 81 22.72 -26.17 4.41
N SER A 82 22.05 -26.57 3.33
CA SER A 82 21.87 -27.97 2.97
C SER A 82 22.23 -28.09 1.50
N ALA A 83 23.48 -28.44 1.28
CA ALA A 83 23.95 -28.99 0.03
C ALA A 83 23.12 -30.27 -0.27
N SER A 84 22.10 -30.13 -1.10
CA SER A 84 21.54 -31.26 -1.83
C SER A 84 20.96 -30.75 -3.13
N ILE A 85 21.73 -30.99 -4.19
CA ILE A 85 21.33 -30.81 -5.58
C ILE A 85 20.16 -31.75 -5.82
N LYS A 86 18.93 -31.22 -5.86
CA LYS A 86 17.81 -31.89 -6.53
C LYS A 86 17.01 -30.87 -7.32
N ASN A 87 16.90 -31.16 -8.60
CA ASN A 87 16.13 -30.44 -9.61
C ASN A 87 14.63 -30.55 -9.30
N ASP A 88 14.17 -29.90 -8.24
CA ASP A 88 12.75 -29.78 -7.95
C ASP A 88 12.26 -28.47 -8.56
N THR A 89 11.33 -28.60 -9.50
CA THR A 89 10.44 -27.53 -9.97
C THR A 89 9.47 -27.14 -8.84
N THR A 90 10.00 -26.86 -7.65
CA THR A 90 9.29 -26.18 -6.58
C THR A 90 8.90 -24.83 -7.14
N TYR A 91 7.60 -24.63 -7.34
CA TYR A 91 7.02 -23.36 -7.76
C TYR A 91 7.40 -22.30 -6.72
N GLN A 92 8.57 -21.69 -6.91
CA GLN A 92 9.04 -20.61 -6.07
C GLN A 92 8.05 -19.48 -6.26
N VAL A 93 7.40 -19.09 -5.16
CA VAL A 93 6.79 -17.77 -5.01
C VAL A 93 7.66 -16.77 -5.76
N ASN A 94 7.08 -15.96 -6.65
CA ASN A 94 7.82 -15.15 -7.62
C ASN A 94 8.81 -14.19 -6.93
N THR A 95 10.01 -14.68 -6.65
CA THR A 95 11.11 -13.99 -5.95
C THR A 95 11.59 -12.79 -6.74
N SER A 96 11.35 -12.77 -8.06
CA SER A 96 11.65 -11.64 -8.92
C SER A 96 10.94 -10.37 -8.43
N LEU A 97 9.66 -10.45 -8.07
CA LEU A 97 8.91 -9.28 -7.58
C LEU A 97 9.40 -8.83 -6.20
N GLU A 98 9.78 -9.77 -5.35
CA GLU A 98 10.39 -9.46 -4.06
C GLU A 98 11.73 -8.73 -4.24
N GLN A 99 12.60 -9.25 -5.10
CA GLN A 99 13.92 -8.67 -5.39
C GLN A 99 13.80 -7.29 -6.03
N ILE A 100 12.91 -7.14 -7.02
CA ILE A 100 12.64 -5.86 -7.68
C ILE A 100 12.08 -4.87 -6.65
N SER A 101 11.15 -5.27 -5.77
CA SER A 101 10.62 -4.38 -4.74
C SER A 101 11.67 -3.97 -3.70
N ASP A 102 12.56 -4.88 -3.29
CA ASP A 102 13.64 -4.57 -2.35
C ASP A 102 14.67 -3.60 -2.97
N TRP A 103 15.07 -3.84 -4.21
CA TRP A 103 15.92 -2.92 -4.99
C TRP A 103 15.24 -1.56 -5.15
N LEU A 104 13.98 -1.53 -5.58
CA LEU A 104 13.23 -0.29 -5.82
C LEU A 104 13.02 0.50 -4.52
N THR A 105 12.70 -0.18 -3.42
CA THR A 105 12.55 0.45 -2.11
C THR A 105 13.85 1.09 -1.63
N LYS A 106 15.00 0.43 -1.82
CA LYS A 106 16.32 1.00 -1.52
C LYS A 106 16.62 2.22 -2.39
N MET A 107 16.28 2.18 -3.67
CA MET A 107 16.44 3.32 -4.58
C MET A 107 15.54 4.50 -4.18
N ILE A 108 14.29 4.25 -3.79
CA ILE A 108 13.36 5.29 -3.32
C ILE A 108 13.87 5.93 -2.03
N ILE A 109 14.32 5.14 -1.06
CA ILE A 109 14.87 5.67 0.21
C ILE A 109 16.17 6.44 -0.06
N GLY A 110 17.04 5.91 -0.93
CA GLY A 110 18.30 6.56 -1.29
C GLY A 110 18.09 7.90 -2.01
N ALA A 111 17.25 7.91 -3.05
CA ALA A 111 16.90 9.13 -3.77
C ALA A 111 16.17 10.12 -2.85
N GLY A 112 15.24 9.65 -2.02
CA GLY A 112 14.50 10.50 -1.09
C GLY A 112 15.39 11.17 -0.03
N LEU A 113 16.50 10.53 0.38
CA LEU A 113 17.42 11.10 1.36
C LEU A 113 18.32 12.20 0.75
N VAL A 114 18.71 12.03 -0.51
CA VAL A 114 19.56 12.99 -1.23
C VAL A 114 18.75 14.18 -1.75
N GLU A 115 17.58 13.90 -2.32
CA GLU A 115 16.73 14.89 -3.03
C GLU A 115 15.61 15.46 -2.14
N LEU A 116 15.67 15.28 -0.82
CA LEU A 116 14.57 15.66 0.08
C LEU A 116 14.17 17.14 -0.07
N LYS A 117 15.16 18.02 -0.21
CA LYS A 117 14.93 19.46 -0.35
C LYS A 117 14.24 19.80 -1.67
N ASP A 118 14.61 19.13 -2.74
CA ASP A 118 14.01 19.34 -4.06
C ASP A 118 12.58 18.80 -4.10
N ILE A 119 12.29 17.68 -3.41
CA ILE A 119 10.92 17.17 -3.23
C ILE A 119 10.05 18.22 -2.52
N VAL A 120 10.53 18.82 -1.43
CA VAL A 120 9.79 19.87 -0.69
C VAL A 120 9.56 21.09 -1.59
N ARG A 121 10.59 21.56 -2.31
CA ARG A 121 10.47 22.70 -3.21
C ARG A 121 9.48 22.45 -4.35
N VAL A 122 9.50 21.26 -4.96
CA VAL A 122 8.53 20.87 -5.99
C VAL A 122 7.11 20.85 -5.43
N LEU A 123 6.93 20.34 -4.22
CA LEU A 123 5.63 20.33 -3.55
C LEU A 123 5.10 21.75 -3.26
N GLU A 124 5.97 22.65 -2.79
CA GLU A 124 5.64 24.07 -2.58
C GLU A 124 5.26 24.74 -3.90
N ASN A 125 6.00 24.51 -4.98
CA ASN A 125 5.72 25.09 -6.29
C ASN A 125 4.40 24.60 -6.88
N ILE A 126 4.14 23.28 -6.83
CA ILE A 126 2.89 22.70 -7.34
C ILE A 126 1.69 23.24 -6.55
N SER A 127 1.79 23.26 -5.22
CA SER A 127 0.72 23.76 -4.37
C SER A 127 0.46 25.26 -4.56
N ALA A 128 1.52 26.07 -4.73
CA ALA A 128 1.39 27.49 -5.06
C ALA A 128 0.68 27.70 -6.40
N ASN A 129 1.07 26.95 -7.45
CA ASN A 129 0.45 27.04 -8.76
C ASN A 129 -1.05 26.70 -8.72
N ILE A 130 -1.42 25.65 -7.97
CA ILE A 130 -2.83 25.26 -7.80
C ILE A 130 -3.59 26.31 -6.97
N ALA A 131 -2.96 26.89 -5.94
CA ALA A 131 -3.58 27.94 -5.13
C ALA A 131 -3.86 29.22 -5.95
N LEU A 132 -2.95 29.56 -6.87
CA LEU A 132 -3.12 30.66 -7.82
C LEU A 132 -4.28 30.39 -8.79
N ASP A 133 -4.41 29.16 -9.31
CA ASP A 133 -5.52 28.75 -10.20
C ASP A 133 -6.88 28.81 -9.49
N ILE A 134 -6.92 28.44 -8.20
CA ILE A 134 -8.11 28.56 -7.34
C ILE A 134 -8.44 30.03 -7.03
N GLY A 135 -7.47 30.94 -7.18
CA GLY A 135 -7.63 32.37 -6.87
C GLY A 135 -7.57 32.70 -5.38
N ASN A 136 -7.01 31.81 -4.56
CA ASN A 136 -6.86 32.03 -3.12
C ASN A 136 -5.52 31.48 -2.62
N GLU A 137 -4.58 32.37 -2.29
CA GLU A 137 -3.24 32.03 -1.79
C GLU A 137 -3.27 31.25 -0.47
N GLN A 138 -4.30 31.46 0.37
CA GLN A 138 -4.44 30.73 1.63
C GLN A 138 -4.77 29.23 1.41
N SER A 139 -5.13 28.84 0.18
CA SER A 139 -5.40 27.44 -0.19
C SER A 139 -4.15 26.58 -0.21
N GLN A 140 -2.96 27.19 -0.33
CA GLN A 140 -1.70 26.45 -0.50
C GLN A 140 -1.49 25.44 0.64
N SER A 141 -1.69 25.86 1.89
CA SER A 141 -1.54 25.00 3.07
C SER A 141 -2.49 23.78 3.03
N ILE A 142 -3.72 23.97 2.57
CA ILE A 142 -4.73 22.91 2.47
C ILE A 142 -4.40 21.94 1.33
N ILE A 143 -3.86 22.44 0.22
CA ILE A 143 -3.41 21.61 -0.90
C ILE A 143 -2.23 20.73 -0.47
N ILE A 144 -1.21 21.31 0.19
CA ILE A 144 -0.07 20.56 0.72
C ILE A 144 -0.55 19.50 1.72
N ALA A 145 -1.38 19.89 2.69
CA ALA A 145 -1.91 18.97 3.69
C ALA A 145 -2.70 17.84 3.04
N SER A 146 -3.50 18.14 2.01
CA SER A 146 -4.26 17.14 1.26
C SER A 146 -3.33 16.16 0.54
N ILE A 147 -2.34 16.64 -0.23
CA ILE A 147 -1.37 15.77 -0.93
C ILE A 147 -0.71 14.79 0.04
N ILE A 148 -0.17 15.31 1.15
CA ILE A 148 0.51 14.49 2.16
C ILE A 148 -0.46 13.49 2.79
N CYS A 149 -1.66 13.94 3.19
CA CYS A 149 -2.65 13.09 3.84
C CYS A 149 -3.11 11.95 2.92
N PHE A 150 -3.40 12.22 1.65
CA PHE A 150 -3.84 11.20 0.69
C PHE A 150 -2.73 10.22 0.33
N ILE A 151 -1.46 10.66 0.22
CA ILE A 151 -0.32 9.75 0.06
C ILE A 151 -0.24 8.79 1.25
N ILE A 152 -0.32 9.31 2.48
CA ILE A 152 -0.23 8.51 3.71
C ILE A 152 -1.40 7.53 3.80
N LEU A 153 -2.63 7.97 3.54
CA LEU A 153 -3.82 7.11 3.59
C LEU A 153 -3.72 5.99 2.54
N GLY A 154 -3.36 6.31 1.28
CA GLY A 154 -3.18 5.30 0.24
C GLY A 154 -2.06 4.31 0.56
N PHE A 155 -0.95 4.82 1.11
CA PHE A 155 0.13 3.99 1.60
C PHE A 155 -0.37 2.98 2.63
N PHE A 156 -1.03 3.43 3.71
CA PHE A 156 -1.47 2.53 4.77
C PHE A 156 -2.55 1.55 4.31
N VAL A 157 -3.54 1.99 3.53
CA VAL A 157 -4.60 1.12 3.03
C VAL A 157 -4.02 -0.02 2.19
N THR A 158 -3.14 0.29 1.25
CA THR A 158 -2.57 -0.73 0.38
C THR A 158 -1.48 -1.55 1.08
N TYR A 159 -0.63 -0.94 1.90
CA TYR A 159 0.38 -1.66 2.70
C TYR A 159 -0.24 -2.72 3.59
N LEU A 160 -1.27 -2.35 4.36
CA LEU A 160 -1.97 -3.28 5.24
C LEU A 160 -2.68 -4.38 4.46
N SER A 161 -3.33 -4.01 3.34
CA SER A 161 -4.00 -4.97 2.45
C SER A 161 -3.02 -5.97 1.85
N THR A 162 -1.93 -5.50 1.23
CA THR A 162 -0.88 -6.34 0.62
C THR A 162 -0.25 -7.26 1.66
N ARG A 163 0.17 -6.71 2.80
CA ARG A 163 0.86 -7.48 3.83
C ARG A 163 -0.03 -8.57 4.45
N LEU A 164 -1.35 -8.40 4.48
CA LEU A 164 -2.25 -9.40 5.03
C LEU A 164 -2.76 -10.38 3.98
N TYR A 165 -3.30 -9.90 2.87
CA TYR A 165 -3.92 -10.76 1.86
C TYR A 165 -2.89 -11.57 1.10
N ILE A 166 -1.82 -10.94 0.60
CA ILE A 166 -0.81 -11.63 -0.20
C ILE A 166 0.02 -12.57 0.69
N ALA A 167 0.37 -12.17 1.92
CA ALA A 167 1.11 -13.06 2.82
C ALA A 167 0.29 -14.31 3.19
N ASN A 168 -1.00 -14.17 3.49
CA ASN A 168 -1.84 -15.32 3.82
C ASN A 168 -2.13 -16.20 2.60
N ALA A 169 -2.34 -15.60 1.41
CA ALA A 169 -2.58 -16.35 0.19
C ALA A 169 -1.34 -17.16 -0.23
N LEU A 170 -0.15 -16.55 -0.14
CA LEU A 170 1.11 -17.23 -0.43
C LEU A 170 1.41 -18.35 0.56
N ALA A 171 1.14 -18.13 1.86
CA ALA A 171 1.34 -19.16 2.87
C ALA A 171 0.40 -20.37 2.66
N ALA A 172 -0.85 -20.13 2.27
CA ALA A 172 -1.81 -21.19 1.98
C ALA A 172 -1.41 -21.99 0.72
N ALA A 173 -1.06 -21.30 -0.36
CA ALA A 173 -0.63 -21.94 -1.60
C ALA A 173 0.63 -22.80 -1.41
N ASN A 174 1.60 -22.33 -0.61
CA ASN A 174 2.80 -23.10 -0.32
C ASN A 174 2.52 -24.36 0.52
N ALA A 175 1.53 -24.32 1.43
CA ALA A 175 1.18 -25.47 2.25
C ALA A 175 0.54 -26.59 1.40
N GLU A 176 -0.36 -26.22 0.49
CA GLU A 176 -1.04 -27.16 -0.41
C GLU A 176 -0.05 -27.86 -1.35
N LEU A 177 0.91 -27.12 -1.91
CA LEU A 177 1.97 -27.70 -2.75
C LEU A 177 2.91 -28.65 -1.99
N GLN A 178 3.11 -28.45 -0.69
CA GLN A 178 3.93 -29.37 0.13
C GLN A 178 3.19 -30.68 0.39
N GLU A 179 1.88 -30.63 0.67
CA GLU A 179 1.05 -31.81 0.85
C GLU A 179 1.01 -32.67 -0.43
N ASP A 180 0.83 -32.05 -1.60
CA ASP A 180 0.83 -32.74 -2.89
C ASP A 180 2.18 -33.43 -3.17
N ALA A 181 3.30 -32.74 -2.91
CA ALA A 181 4.64 -33.27 -3.13
C ALA A 181 4.98 -34.43 -2.19
N GLU A 182 4.46 -34.43 -0.96
CA GLU A 182 4.62 -35.54 -0.02
C GLU A 182 3.77 -36.75 -0.42
N GLU A 183 2.56 -36.52 -0.92
CA GLU A 183 1.68 -37.59 -1.40
C GLU A 183 2.28 -38.31 -2.63
N ASP A 184 2.84 -37.57 -3.58
CA ASP A 184 3.52 -38.13 -4.76
C ASP A 184 4.75 -38.95 -4.38
N LYS A 185 5.57 -38.46 -3.43
CA LYS A 185 6.71 -39.22 -2.90
C LYS A 185 6.28 -40.52 -2.23
N ARG A 186 5.15 -40.50 -1.51
CA ARG A 186 4.61 -41.68 -0.83
C ARG A 186 4.12 -42.72 -1.84
N LYS A 187 3.43 -42.30 -2.91
CA LYS A 187 2.99 -43.17 -4.01
C LYS A 187 4.16 -43.79 -4.77
N ALA A 188 5.25 -43.05 -4.97
CA ALA A 188 6.45 -43.55 -5.64
C ALA A 188 7.27 -44.57 -4.82
N SER A 189 7.01 -44.69 -3.52
CA SER A 189 7.73 -45.60 -2.60
C SER A 189 7.04 -46.95 -2.34
N LEU A 190 5.85 -47.16 -2.91
CA LEU A 190 5.05 -48.38 -2.85
C LEU A 190 5.14 -49.15 -4.18
#